data_AF-A0A7C3D7J3-F1
#
_entry.id   AF-A0A7C3D7J3-F1
#
_cell.length_a   1.000
_cell.length_b   1.000
_cell.length_c   1.000
_cell.angle_alpha   90.00
_cell.angle_beta   90.00
_cell.angle_gamma   90.00
#
_symmetry.space_group_name_H-M   'P 1'
#
loop_
_entity.id
_entity.type
_entity.pdbx_description
1 polymer ?
#
loop_
_entity_poly.entity_id
_entity_poly.type
_entity_poly.pdbx_seq_one_letter_code
_entity_poly.pdbx_strand_id
1 'polypeptide(L)'
;HWLVTGLPLLLISPLLAMMLGLDEGAYAVLLLTILIGTPILSLIGSIGVALTIGLRKGGIILSLLVLPLYVPVLIFAASAVDMASGGLSATPQISMMLAFLFLSLSLSPWATAAALRMSMS
;
A
#
# COMPACT_ATOMS: atom_id res chain seq x y z
N HIS A 1 -7.47 7.67 -7.43
CA HIS A 1 -6.98 7.71 -6.05
C HIS A 1 -5.47 7.96 -5.98
N TRP A 2 -4.62 7.15 -6.62
CA TRP A 2 -3.16 7.26 -6.52
C TRP A 2 -2.58 8.67 -6.79
N LEU A 3 -3.00 9.34 -7.88
CA LEU A 3 -2.56 10.71 -8.19
C LEU A 3 -2.95 11.76 -7.15
N VAL A 4 -3.99 11.50 -6.35
CA VAL A 4 -4.55 12.45 -5.38
C VAL A 4 -4.00 12.21 -3.97
N THR A 5 -3.61 10.98 -3.63
CA THR A 5 -3.08 10.65 -2.29
C THR A 5 -1.57 10.40 -2.30
N GLY A 6 -1.04 9.73 -3.34
CA GLY A 6 0.38 9.41 -3.45
C GLY A 6 1.25 10.60 -3.81
N LEU A 7 0.78 11.48 -4.69
CA LEU A 7 1.55 12.67 -5.12
C LEU A 7 1.75 13.68 -3.97
N PRO A 8 0.74 14.05 -3.17
CA PRO A 8 0.96 14.90 -2.00
C PRO A 8 1.88 14.24 -0.96
N LEU A 9 1.76 12.94 -0.74
CA LEU A 9 2.65 12.20 0.16
C LEU A 9 4.11 12.22 -0.31
N LEU A 10 4.34 12.07 -1.62
CA LEU A 10 5.67 12.23 -2.22
C LEU A 10 6.24 13.63 -2.01
N LEU A 11 5.41 14.67 -2.15
CA LEU A 11 5.84 16.06 -1.92
C LEU A 11 6.15 16.34 -0.43
N ILE A 12 5.46 15.67 0.49
CA ILE A 12 5.68 15.80 1.94
C ILE A 12 6.85 14.90 2.42
N SER A 13 7.28 13.92 1.62
CA SER A 13 8.35 12.99 1.98
C SER A 13 9.68 13.63 2.41
N PRO A 14 10.16 14.78 1.86
CA PRO A 14 11.38 15.42 2.34
C PRO A 14 11.23 15.91 3.79
N LEU A 15 10.05 16.42 4.14
CA LEU A 15 9.74 16.85 5.51
C LEU A 15 9.72 15.65 6.46
N LEU A 16 9.13 14.53 6.05
CA LEU A 16 9.13 13.29 6.83
C LEU A 16 10.55 12.75 7.04
N ALA A 17 11.40 12.80 6.00
CA ALA A 17 12.79 12.36 6.09
C ALA A 17 13.60 13.21 7.07
N MET A 18 13.39 14.53 7.09
CA MET A 18 14.00 15.43 8.08
C MET A 18 13.50 15.13 9.50
N MET A 19 12.20 14.92 9.68
CA MET A 19 11.61 14.61 11.00
C MET A 19 12.12 13.27 11.56
N LEU A 20 12.42 12.31 10.68
CA LEU A 20 12.93 10.99 11.03
C LEU A 20 14.47 10.95 11.12
N GLY A 21 15.17 12.05 10.81
CA GLY A 21 16.64 12.11 10.84
C GLY A 21 17.33 11.16 9.86
N LEU A 22 16.69 10.91 8.70
CA LEU A 22 17.17 9.91 7.75
C LEU A 22 18.37 10.40 6.93
N ASP A 23 19.33 9.49 6.75
CA ASP A 23 20.46 9.67 5.83
C ASP A 23 20.02 9.54 4.36
N GLU A 24 20.84 10.00 3.40
CA GLU A 24 20.46 10.03 1.97
C GLU A 24 20.00 8.66 1.41
N GLY A 25 20.63 7.57 1.87
CA GLY A 25 20.25 6.21 1.48
C GLY A 25 18.87 5.79 1.99
N ALA A 26 18.53 6.18 3.23
CA ALA A 26 17.23 5.87 3.81
C ALA A 26 16.10 6.72 3.22
N TYR A 27 16.41 7.95 2.80
CA TYR A 27 15.48 8.78 2.03
C TYR A 27 15.07 8.14 0.70
N ALA A 28 16.02 7.59 -0.05
CA ALA A 28 15.72 6.89 -1.30
C ALA A 28 14.82 5.67 -1.08
N VAL A 29 15.05 4.91 0.00
CA VAL A 29 14.21 3.76 0.38
C VAL A 29 12.82 4.20 0.83
N LEU A 30 12.70 5.31 1.56
CA LEU A 30 11.40 5.90 1.91
C LEU A 30 10.59 6.26 0.66
N LEU A 31 11.22 6.92 -0.32
CA LEU A 31 10.56 7.24 -1.59
C LEU A 31 10.10 5.98 -2.34
N LEU A 32 10.95 4.95 -2.41
CA LEU A 32 10.61 3.68 -3.08
C LEU A 32 9.45 2.96 -2.40
N THR A 33 9.46 2.89 -1.07
CA THR A 33 8.40 2.23 -0.30
C THR A 33 7.06 2.97 -0.43
N ILE A 34 7.06 4.30 -0.50
CA ILE A 34 5.86 5.10 -0.80
C ILE A 34 5.38 4.84 -2.24
N LEU A 35 6.30 4.86 -3.21
CA LEU A 35 5.98 4.66 -4.62
C LEU A 35 5.35 3.28 -4.89
N ILE A 36 5.82 2.25 -4.19
CA ILE A 36 5.34 0.86 -4.31
C ILE A 36 4.12 0.60 -3.41
N GLY A 37 4.12 1.10 -2.17
CA GLY A 37 3.07 0.85 -1.20
C GLY A 37 1.74 1.51 -1.58
N THR A 38 1.77 2.75 -2.06
CA THR A 38 0.55 3.50 -2.42
C THR A 38 -0.31 2.83 -3.52
N PRO A 39 0.23 2.26 -4.62
CA PRO A 39 -0.57 1.52 -5.58
C PRO A 39 -1.08 0.19 -5.01
N ILE A 40 -0.30 -0.53 -4.19
CA ILE A 40 -0.77 -1.77 -3.54
C ILE A 40 -2.02 -1.49 -2.70
N LEU A 41 -1.93 -0.49 -1.82
CA LEU A 41 -3.06 -0.11 -0.96
C LEU A 41 -4.27 0.35 -1.80
N SER A 42 -4.04 1.10 -2.87
CA SER A 42 -5.13 1.55 -3.76
C SER A 42 -5.84 0.38 -4.45
N LEU A 43 -5.09 -0.62 -4.93
CA LEU A 43 -5.66 -1.81 -5.59
C LEU A 43 -6.46 -2.65 -4.60
N ILE A 44 -5.91 -2.92 -3.41
CA ILE A 44 -6.61 -3.67 -2.36
C ILE A 44 -7.87 -2.91 -1.90
N GLY A 45 -7.77 -1.60 -1.70
CA GLY A 45 -8.90 -0.75 -1.34
C GLY A 45 -10.02 -0.78 -2.39
N SER A 46 -9.67 -0.83 -3.69
CA SER A 46 -10.66 -0.92 -4.76
C SER A 46 -11.49 -2.22 -4.71
N ILE A 47 -10.86 -3.35 -4.37
CA ILE A 47 -11.55 -4.63 -4.17
C ILE A 47 -12.52 -4.53 -2.99
N GLY A 48 -12.08 -3.94 -1.88
CA GLY A 48 -12.92 -3.72 -0.71
C GLY A 48 -14.15 -2.85 -0.99
N VAL A 49 -13.98 -1.78 -1.77
CA VAL A 49 -15.10 -0.91 -2.18
C VAL A 49 -16.09 -1.68 -3.08
N ALA A 50 -15.58 -2.46 -4.03
CA ALA A 50 -16.42 -3.27 -4.92
C ALA A 50 -17.26 -4.32 -4.16
N LEU A 51 -16.72 -4.90 -3.08
CA LEU A 51 -17.43 -5.86 -2.21
C LEU A 51 -18.52 -5.21 -1.35
N THR A 52 -18.43 -3.91 -1.11
CA THR A 52 -19.26 -3.21 -0.13
C THR A 52 -20.32 -2.30 -0.75
N ILE A 53 -20.28 -2.10 -2.08
CA ILE A 53 -21.24 -1.29 -2.84
C ILE A 53 -22.69 -1.78 -2.71
N GLY A 54 -22.93 -3.08 -2.52
CA GLY A 54 -24.27 -3.66 -2.34
C GLY A 54 -24.78 -3.72 -0.89
N LEU A 55 -23.95 -3.37 0.11
CA LEU A 55 -24.23 -3.63 1.52
C LEU A 55 -24.58 -2.35 2.29
N ARG A 56 -25.73 -2.33 2.98
CA ARG A 56 -26.18 -1.19 3.82
C ARG A 56 -25.23 -0.84 4.99
N LYS A 57 -24.32 -1.75 5.38
CA LYS A 57 -23.28 -1.55 6.43
C LYS A 57 -21.86 -1.79 5.89
N GLY A 58 -21.62 -1.48 4.61
CA GLY A 58 -20.37 -1.77 3.90
C GLY A 58 -19.09 -1.28 4.58
N GLY A 59 -19.13 -0.16 5.31
CA GLY A 59 -17.93 0.45 5.92
C GLY A 59 -17.21 -0.42 6.97
N ILE A 60 -17.93 -1.25 7.75
CA ILE A 60 -17.31 -2.11 8.76
C ILE A 60 -16.64 -3.33 8.11
N ILE A 61 -17.31 -3.92 7.11
CA ILE A 61 -16.79 -5.08 6.35
C ILE A 61 -15.56 -4.66 5.54
N LEU A 62 -15.57 -3.44 4.98
CA LEU A 62 -14.43 -2.84 4.31
C LEU A 62 -13.20 -2.82 5.22
N SER A 63 -13.33 -2.24 6.42
CA SER A 63 -12.21 -2.14 7.36
C SER A 63 -11.73 -3.51 7.83
N LEU A 64 -12.64 -4.44 8.15
CA LEU A 64 -12.29 -5.80 8.60
C LEU A 64 -11.52 -6.60 7.53
N LEU A 65 -11.85 -6.42 6.25
CA LEU A 65 -11.22 -7.14 5.15
C LEU A 65 -9.89 -6.49 4.72
N VAL A 66 -9.86 -5.15 4.65
CA VAL A 66 -8.74 -4.39 4.07
C VAL A 66 -7.58 -4.28 5.06
N LEU A 67 -7.87 -4.09 6.35
CA LEU A 67 -6.86 -3.90 7.38
C LEU A 67 -5.86 -5.07 7.49
N PRO A 68 -6.26 -6.35 7.54
CA PRO A 68 -5.31 -7.46 7.58
C PRO A 68 -4.45 -7.57 6.32
N LEU A 69 -4.92 -7.08 5.16
CA LEU A 69 -4.13 -7.04 3.93
C LEU A 69 -3.19 -5.84 3.87
N TYR A 70 -3.54 -4.72 4.51
CA TYR A 70 -2.69 -3.53 4.61
C TYR A 70 -1.52 -3.74 5.56
N VAL A 71 -1.74 -4.44 6.68
CA VAL A 71 -0.73 -4.62 7.73
C VAL A 71 0.59 -5.22 7.21
N PRO A 72 0.61 -6.31 6.42
CA PRO A 72 1.86 -6.85 5.86
C PRO A 72 2.62 -5.83 5.02
N VAL A 73 1.92 -5.09 4.16
CA VAL A 73 2.53 -4.08 3.27
C VAL A 73 3.16 -2.96 4.08
N LEU A 74 2.45 -2.49 5.12
CA LEU A 74 2.95 -1.46 6.03
C LEU A 74 4.14 -1.93 6.86
N ILE A 75 4.13 -3.18 7.33
CA ILE A 75 5.25 -3.78 8.08
C ILE A 75 6.50 -3.84 7.21
N PHE A 76 6.40 -4.33 5.96
CA PHE A 76 7.56 -4.40 5.07
C PHE A 76 8.07 -3.01 4.67
N ALA A 77 7.16 -2.04 4.44
CA ALA A 77 7.55 -0.67 4.15
C ALA A 77 8.32 -0.02 5.31
N ALA A 78 7.78 -0.10 6.54
CA ALA A 78 8.43 0.43 7.72
C ALA A 78 9.78 -0.26 8.00
N SER A 79 9.82 -1.59 7.90
CA SER A 79 11.05 -2.38 8.07
C SER A 79 12.12 -2.04 7.03
N ALA A 80 11.74 -1.75 5.78
CA ALA A 80 12.69 -1.35 4.74
C ALA A 80 13.38 -0.02 5.09
N VAL A 81 12.60 0.97 5.56
CA VAL A 81 13.14 2.27 5.98
C VAL A 81 14.02 2.13 7.21
N ASP A 82 13.60 1.33 8.20
CA ASP A 82 14.37 1.06 9.41
C ASP A 82 15.72 0.42 9.10
N MET A 83 15.73 -0.63 8.27
CA MET A 83 16.96 -1.29 7.79
C MET A 83 17.89 -0.31 7.07
N ALA A 84 17.34 0.52 6.18
CA ALA A 84 18.12 1.50 5.44
C ALA A 84 18.69 2.59 6.36
N SER A 85 17.94 3.00 7.39
CA SER A 85 18.41 3.95 8.40
C SER A 85 19.53 3.38 9.28
N GLY A 86 19.53 2.06 9.51
CA GLY A 86 20.62 1.32 10.17
C GLY A 86 21.81 1.01 9.26
N GLY A 87 21.83 1.50 8.01
CA GLY A 87 22.89 1.22 7.03
C GLY A 87 22.88 -0.21 6.47
N LEU A 88 21.80 -0.96 6.70
CA LEU A 88 21.63 -2.33 6.22
C LEU A 88 20.86 -2.37 4.90
N SER A 89 21.00 -3.48 4.16
CA SER A 89 20.29 -3.66 2.89
C SER A 89 18.79 -3.88 3.09
N ALA A 90 17.97 -3.05 2.44
CA ALA A 90 16.51 -3.16 2.41
C ALA A 90 15.97 -4.01 1.24
N THR A 91 16.85 -4.65 0.46
CA THR A 91 16.49 -5.43 -0.72
C THR A 91 15.44 -6.53 -0.45
N PRO A 92 15.52 -7.32 0.63
CA PRO A 92 14.52 -8.35 0.91
C PRO A 92 13.10 -7.79 1.08
N GLN A 93 12.97 -6.68 1.83
CA GLN A 93 11.70 -6.02 2.11
C GLN A 93 11.11 -5.42 0.84
N ILE A 94 11.93 -4.71 0.05
CA ILE A 94 11.50 -4.14 -1.23
C ILE A 94 11.05 -5.24 -2.21
N SER A 95 11.78 -6.36 -2.26
CA SER A 95 11.42 -7.50 -3.12
C SER A 95 10.05 -8.08 -2.73
N MET A 96 9.76 -8.18 -1.43
CA MET A 96 8.46 -8.65 -0.96
C MET A 96 7.33 -7.65 -1.26
N MET A 97 7.60 -6.35 -1.14
CA MET A 97 6.64 -5.31 -1.55
C MET A 97 6.35 -5.38 -3.06
N LEU A 98 7.36 -5.62 -3.90
CA LEU A 98 7.17 -5.82 -5.33
C LEU A 98 6.33 -7.09 -5.62
N ALA A 99 6.56 -8.18 -4.89
CA ALA A 99 5.74 -9.38 -5.00
C ALA A 99 4.26 -9.08 -4.68
N PHE A 100 3.98 -8.31 -3.62
CA PHE A 100 2.62 -7.86 -3.32
C PHE A 100 2.03 -6.95 -4.39
N LEU A 101 2.84 -6.09 -5.01
CA LEU A 101 2.41 -5.24 -6.12
C LEU A 101 1.98 -6.07 -7.32
N PHE A 102 2.80 -7.02 -7.77
CA PHE A 102 2.47 -7.88 -8.90
C PHE A 102 1.28 -8.78 -8.60
N LEU A 103 1.17 -9.32 -7.39
CA LEU A 103 0.02 -10.09 -6.94
C LEU A 103 -1.25 -9.23 -6.97
N SER A 104 -1.19 -8.00 -6.46
CA SER A 104 -2.34 -7.08 -6.45
C SER A 104 -2.74 -6.63 -7.86
N LEU A 105 -1.76 -6.37 -8.74
CA LEU A 105 -2.01 -6.03 -10.14
C LEU A 105 -2.69 -7.18 -10.89
N SER A 106 -2.28 -8.42 -10.61
CA SER A 106 -2.83 -9.61 -11.26
C SER A 106 -4.22 -9.97 -10.74
N LEU A 107 -4.43 -9.93 -9.41
CA LEU A 107 -5.68 -10.37 -8.78
C LEU A 107 -6.75 -9.28 -8.73
N SER A 108 -6.39 -7.99 -8.63
CA SER A 108 -7.40 -6.95 -8.40
C SER A 108 -8.44 -6.80 -9.51
N PRO A 109 -8.15 -6.93 -10.82
CA PRO A 109 -9.19 -6.81 -11.85
C PRO A 109 -10.23 -7.93 -11.72
N TRP A 110 -9.77 -9.16 -11.47
CA TRP A 110 -10.61 -10.35 -11.32
C TRP A 110 -11.45 -10.28 -10.03
N ALA A 111 -10.81 -9.94 -8.91
CA ALA A 111 -11.47 -9.81 -7.62
C ALA A 111 -12.52 -8.69 -7.64
N THR A 112 -12.19 -7.54 -8.22
CA THR A 112 -13.11 -6.40 -8.37
C THR A 112 -14.30 -6.77 -9.26
N ALA A 113 -14.08 -7.46 -10.38
CA ALA A 113 -15.15 -7.90 -11.27
C ALA A 113 -16.08 -8.92 -10.61
N ALA A 114 -15.54 -9.90 -9.87
CA ALA A 114 -16.33 -10.87 -9.13
C ALA A 114 -17.16 -10.20 -8.02
N ALA A 115 -16.55 -9.28 -7.26
CA ALA A 115 -17.20 -8.52 -6.20
C ALA A 115 -18.37 -7.67 -6.71
N LEU A 116 -18.19 -7.00 -7.87
CA LEU A 116 -19.26 -6.24 -8.50
C LEU A 116 -20.43 -7.13 -8.93
N ARG A 117 -20.16 -8.32 -9.48
CA ARG A 117 -21.22 -9.28 -9.86
C ARG A 117 -22.04 -9.72 -8.65
N MET A 118 -21.39 -10.02 -7.53
CA MET A 118 -22.05 -10.42 -6.29
C MET A 118 -22.84 -9.29 -5.64
N SER A 119 -22.40 -8.04 -5.78
CA SER A 119 -23.07 -6.88 -5.19
C SER A 119 -24.28 -6.40 -6.00
N MET A 120 -24.31 -6.69 -7.30
CA MET A 120 -25.40 -6.32 -8.20
C MET A 120 -26.42 -7.44 -8.44
N SER A 121 -26.13 -8.67 -7.98
CA SER A 121 -27.07 -9.80 -7.96
C SER A 121 -27.90 -9.81 -6.69
#